data_AF-A0A7W1EFU9-F1
#
_entry.id   AF-A0A7W1EFU9-F1
#
_cell.length_a   1.000
_cell.length_b   1.000
_cell.length_c   1.000
_cell.angle_alpha   90.00
_cell.angle_beta   90.00
_cell.angle_gamma   90.00
#
_symmetry.space_group_name_H-M   'P 1'
#
loop_
_entity.id
_entity.type
_entity.pdbx_description
1 polymer ?
#
loop_
_entity_poly.entity_id
_entity_poly.type
_entity_poly.pdbx_seq_one_letter_code
_entity_poly.pdbx_strand_id
1 'polypeptide(L)'
;MNNQKSTPIEALVIEKQFSLNKKDLLKAILMAILTPVLVLIQNSLDAGHFDFHWKPLTMAAIGGLVAYLLKNYFAPTRTVIKGEFIDEN
;
A
#
# COMPACT_ATOMS: atom_id res chain seq x y z
N MET A 1 -11.25 -1.35 49.17
CA MET A 1 -10.21 -1.92 48.29
C MET A 1 -10.82 -2.01 46.90
N ASN A 2 -10.52 -1.06 46.02
CA ASN A 2 -11.03 -1.07 44.64
C ASN A 2 -10.20 -2.08 43.84
N ASN A 3 -10.84 -3.16 43.41
CA ASN A 3 -10.25 -4.15 42.51
C ASN A 3 -10.27 -3.59 41.09
N GLN A 4 -9.29 -2.75 40.75
CA GLN A 4 -9.06 -2.42 39.34
C GLN A 4 -8.49 -3.65 38.64
N LYS A 5 -9.33 -4.28 37.83
CA LYS A 5 -8.93 -5.36 36.93
C LYS A 5 -8.16 -4.71 35.77
N SER A 6 -6.83 -4.76 35.82
CA SER A 6 -6.01 -4.30 34.70
C SER A 6 -6.35 -5.14 33.47
N THR A 7 -6.86 -4.50 32.42
CA THR A 7 -6.98 -5.16 31.13
C THR A 7 -5.56 -5.37 30.59
N PRO A 8 -5.18 -6.60 30.18
CA PRO A 8 -3.86 -6.82 29.61
C PRO A 8 -3.74 -6.00 28.33
N ILE A 9 -2.68 -5.20 28.23
CA ILE A 9 -2.34 -4.49 27.01
C ILE A 9 -1.89 -5.52 25.98
N GLU A 10 -2.75 -5.81 25.00
CA GLU A 10 -2.42 -6.73 23.91
C GLU A 10 -1.89 -5.93 22.70
N ALA A 11 -0.63 -6.17 22.35
CA ALA A 11 -0.04 -5.65 21.12
C ALA A 11 -0.45 -6.55 19.95
N LEU A 12 -1.39 -6.07 19.12
CA LEU A 12 -1.78 -6.75 17.89
C LEU A 12 -0.87 -6.30 16.75
N VAL A 13 -0.07 -7.23 16.21
CA VAL A 13 0.72 -6.99 14.99
C VAL A 13 -0.23 -7.05 13.79
N ILE A 14 -0.51 -5.90 13.17
CA ILE A 14 -1.46 -5.80 12.05
C ILE A 14 -0.74 -5.98 10.70
N GLU A 15 0.49 -5.50 10.59
CA GLU A 15 1.28 -5.56 9.35
C GLU A 15 2.71 -5.95 9.70
N LYS A 16 3.25 -6.97 9.02
CA LYS A 16 4.62 -7.47 9.22
C LYS A 16 5.51 -7.02 8.07
N GLN A 17 6.62 -6.36 8.39
CA GLN A 17 7.66 -6.03 7.42
C GLN A 17 8.17 -7.30 6.72
N PHE A 18 8.48 -7.19 5.42
CA PHE A 18 8.86 -8.32 4.55
C PHE A 18 7.75 -9.36 4.30
N SER A 19 6.49 -9.02 4.60
CA SER A 19 5.32 -9.85 4.27
C SER A 19 4.40 -9.09 3.34
N LEU A 20 3.99 -9.74 2.24
CA LEU A 20 2.99 -9.19 1.34
C LEU A 20 1.60 -9.65 1.79
N ASN A 21 0.71 -8.69 2.12
CA ASN A 21 -0.70 -9.01 2.37
C ASN A 21 -1.44 -9.12 1.03
N LYS A 22 -2.51 -9.93 0.97
CA LYS A 22 -3.41 -10.01 -0.20
C LYS A 22 -3.99 -8.64 -0.58
N LYS A 23 -4.24 -7.78 0.42
CA LYS A 23 -4.67 -6.39 0.21
C LYS A 23 -3.62 -5.56 -0.52
N ASP A 24 -2.34 -5.83 -0.31
CA ASP A 24 -1.23 -5.11 -0.94
C ASP A 24 -1.04 -5.55 -2.39
N LEU A 25 -1.22 -6.84 -2.66
CA LEU A 25 -1.21 -7.38 -4.01
C LEU A 25 -2.31 -6.75 -4.88
N LEU A 26 -3.53 -6.62 -4.34
CA LEU A 26 -4.64 -5.98 -5.06
C LEU A 26 -4.30 -4.52 -5.41
N LYS A 27 -3.72 -3.78 -4.46
CA LYS A 27 -3.30 -2.39 -4.70
C LYS A 27 -2.14 -2.30 -5.69
N ALA A 28 -1.22 -3.27 -5.68
CA ALA A 28 -0.13 -3.35 -6.66
C ALA A 28 -0.67 -3.53 -8.09
N ILE A 29 -1.65 -4.42 -8.27
CA ILE A 29 -2.32 -4.64 -9.56
C ILE A 29 -3.05 -3.37 -10.01
N LEU A 30 -3.72 -2.69 -9.09
CA LEU A 30 -4.43 -1.45 -9.41
C LEU A 30 -3.46 -0.34 -9.85
N MET A 31 -2.31 -0.22 -9.18
CA MET A 31 -1.24 0.69 -9.61
C MET A 31 -0.63 0.28 -10.95
N ALA A 32 -0.44 -1.01 -11.20
CA ALA A 32 0.05 -1.53 -12.47
C ALA A 32 -0.86 -1.17 -13.66
N ILE A 33 -2.16 -0.93 -13.42
CA ILE A 33 -3.10 -0.46 -14.44
C ILE A 33 -3.12 1.07 -14.51
N LEU A 34 -3.03 1.78 -13.38
CA LEU A 34 -3.05 3.25 -13.36
C LEU A 34 -1.79 3.89 -13.93
N THR A 35 -0.61 3.34 -13.64
CA THR A 35 0.68 3.85 -14.14
C THR A 35 0.73 3.93 -15.68
N PRO A 36 0.38 2.89 -16.44
CA PRO A 36 0.34 2.97 -17.89
C PRO A 36 -0.72 3.95 -18.42
N VAL A 37 -1.86 4.11 -17.74
CA VAL A 37 -2.88 5.11 -18.15
C VAL A 37 -2.30 6.53 -18.11
N LEU A 38 -1.52 6.86 -17.08
CA LEU A 38 -0.83 8.16 -17.01
C LEU A 38 0.18 8.33 -18.16
N VAL A 39 0.96 7.29 -18.46
CA VAL A 39 1.91 7.31 -19.58
C VAL A 39 1.20 7.46 -20.92
N LEU A 40 0.04 6.83 -21.10
CA LEU A 40 -0.77 6.96 -22.31
C LEU A 40 -1.27 8.40 -22.52
N ILE A 41 -1.76 9.03 -21.45
CA ILE A 41 -2.19 10.43 -21.48
C ILE A 41 -1.01 11.34 -21.83
N GLN A 42 0.14 11.15 -21.17
CA GLN A 42 1.33 11.94 -21.40
C GLN A 42 1.82 11.82 -22.85
N ASN A 43 1.93 10.59 -23.36
CA ASN A 43 2.32 10.35 -24.75
C ASN A 43 1.33 10.99 -25.74
N SER A 44 0.03 10.98 -25.43
CA SER A 44 -0.99 11.58 -26.29
C SER A 44 -0.90 13.10 -26.33
N LEU A 45 -0.56 13.73 -25.20
CA LEU A 45 -0.35 15.18 -25.11
C LEU A 45 0.92 15.58 -25.87
N ASP A 46 2.01 14.83 -25.72
CA ASP A 46 3.29 15.13 -26.37
C ASP A 46 3.23 14.91 -27.89
N ALA A 47 2.51 13.88 -28.35
CA ALA A 47 2.37 13.57 -29.77
C ALA A 47 1.33 14.45 -30.49
N GLY A 48 0.45 15.15 -29.76
CA GLY A 48 -0.65 15.92 -30.32
C GLY A 48 -1.77 15.07 -30.97
N HIS A 49 -1.68 13.74 -30.85
CA HIS A 49 -2.68 12.78 -31.28
C HIS A 49 -2.62 11.54 -30.37
N PHE A 50 -3.71 10.79 -30.34
CA PHE A 50 -3.80 9.60 -29.49
C PHE A 50 -3.00 8.45 -30.12
N ASP A 51 -1.81 8.20 -29.60
CA ASP A 51 -0.92 7.13 -30.08
C ASP A 51 -0.71 6.04 -29.02
N PHE A 52 -0.93 4.79 -29.44
CA PHE A 52 -0.95 3.62 -28.58
C PHE A 52 0.36 2.85 -28.66
N HIS A 53 1.35 3.30 -27.88
CA HIS A 53 2.65 2.64 -27.78
C HIS A 53 2.64 1.54 -26.71
N TRP A 54 2.49 0.28 -27.13
CA TRP A 54 2.42 -0.87 -26.22
C TRP A 54 3.68 -1.09 -25.37
N LYS A 55 4.87 -0.83 -25.93
CA LYS A 55 6.15 -1.05 -25.24
C LYS A 55 6.32 -0.19 -23.97
N PRO A 56 6.22 1.15 -24.03
CA PRO A 56 6.28 1.98 -22.82
C PRO A 56 5.12 1.71 -21.86
N LEU A 57 3.94 1.35 -22.38
CA LEU A 57 2.78 1.00 -21.55
C LEU A 57 3.06 -0.24 -20.68
N THR A 58 3.54 -1.33 -21.28
CA THR A 58 3.87 -2.56 -20.54
C THR A 58 5.03 -2.34 -19.56
N MET A 59 6.05 -1.57 -19.94
CA MET A 59 7.15 -1.21 -19.03
C MET A 59 6.66 -0.39 -17.83
N ALA A 60 5.78 0.58 -18.05
CA ALA A 60 5.19 1.39 -17.00
C ALA A 60 4.31 0.57 -16.06
N ALA A 61 3.54 -0.37 -16.59
CA ALA A 61 2.71 -1.30 -15.82
C ALA A 61 3.55 -2.18 -14.89
N ILE A 62 4.58 -2.83 -15.43
CA ILE A 62 5.50 -3.68 -14.66
C ILE A 62 6.25 -2.84 -13.64
N GLY A 63 6.74 -1.65 -14.04
CA GLY A 63 7.41 -0.72 -13.15
C GLY A 63 6.53 -0.29 -11.96
N GLY A 64 5.27 0.07 -12.22
CA GLY A 64 4.30 0.43 -11.19
C GLY A 64 3.97 -0.74 -10.24
N LEU A 65 3.81 -1.94 -10.79
CA LEU A 65 3.60 -3.16 -10.00
C LEU A 65 4.78 -3.43 -9.06
N VAL A 66 6.00 -3.46 -9.61
CA VAL A 66 7.23 -3.72 -8.85
C VAL A 66 7.47 -2.64 -7.82
N ALA A 67 7.31 -1.37 -8.18
CA ALA A 67 7.47 -0.25 -7.26
C ALA A 67 6.52 -0.35 -6.06
N TYR A 68 5.25 -0.71 -6.30
CA TYR A 68 4.27 -0.85 -5.22
C TYR A 68 4.56 -2.07 -4.33
N LEU A 69 4.92 -3.20 -4.94
CA LEU A 69 5.31 -4.40 -4.19
C LEU A 69 6.54 -4.13 -3.31
N LEU A 70 7.56 -3.46 -3.85
CA LEU A 70 8.74 -3.07 -3.08
C LEU A 70 8.39 -2.11 -1.95
N LYS A 71 7.56 -1.08 -2.23
CA LYS A 71 7.11 -0.13 -1.22
C LYS A 71 6.42 -0.83 -0.04
N ASN A 72 5.55 -1.80 -0.31
CA ASN A 72 4.85 -2.52 0.75
C ASN A 72 5.73 -3.58 1.41
N TYR A 73 6.64 -4.21 0.67
CA TYR A 73 7.59 -5.17 1.22
C TYR A 73 8.55 -4.54 2.24
N PHE A 74 8.99 -3.31 1.98
CA PHE A 74 9.82 -2.52 2.90
C PHE A 74 9.01 -1.65 3.87
N ALA A 75 7.68 -1.77 3.89
CA ALA A 75 6.87 -1.02 4.84
C ALA A 75 7.16 -1.50 6.28
N PRO A 76 7.37 -0.56 7.23
CA PRO A 76 7.66 -0.93 8.62
C PRO A 76 6.48 -1.64 9.26
N THR A 77 6.79 -2.59 10.15
CA THR A 77 5.81 -3.36 10.92
C THR A 77 4.90 -2.41 11.70
N ARG A 78 3.59 -2.53 11.51
CA ARG A 78 2.58 -1.76 12.28
C ARG A 78 1.97 -2.63 13.37
N THR A 79 2.07 -2.16 14.59
CA THR A 79 1.43 -2.75 15.77
C THR A 79 0.37 -1.80 16.30
N VAL A 80 -0.84 -2.31 16.53
CA VAL A 80 -1.88 -1.56 17.24
C VAL A 80 -1.93 -2.06 18.67
N ILE A 81 -1.73 -1.13 19.59
CA ILE A 81 -1.91 -1.38 21.02
C ILE A 81 -3.40 -1.22 21.29
N LYS A 82 -4.09 -2.32 21.64
CA LYS A 82 -5.45 -2.23 22.19
C LYS A 82 -5.34 -2.21 23.71
N GLY A 83 -5.59 -1.05 24.29
CA GLY A 83 -5.76 -0.82 25.71
C GLY A 83 -6.83 0.25 25.92
N GLU A 84 -7.61 0.15 26.99
CA GLU A 84 -8.56 1.18 27.40
C GLU A 84 -7.79 2.23 28.20
N PHE A 85 -7.77 3.48 27.71
CA PHE A 85 -7.18 4.59 28.46
C PHE A 85 -8.15 4.94 29.60
N ILE A 86 -7.81 4.54 30.83
CA ILE A 86 -8.51 5.05 32.01
C ILE A 86 -7.97 6.46 32.25
N ASP A 87 -8.70 7.48 31.79
CA ASP A 87 -8.45 8.86 32.20
C ASP A 87 -8.82 8.99 33.68
N GLU A 88 -7.82 9.23 34.51
CA GLU A 88 -7.97 9.49 35.94
C GLU A 88 -8.32 10.98 36.12
N ASN A 89 -9.57 11.26 36.52
CA ASN A 89 -10.03 12.59 36.94
C ASN A 89 -10.57 12.52 38.37
#